data_AF-A0A6I5YQQ6-F1
#
_entry.id   AF-A0A6I5YQQ6-F1
#
_cell.length_a   1.000
_cell.length_b   1.000
_cell.length_c   1.000
_cell.angle_alpha   90.00
_cell.angle_beta   90.00
_cell.angle_gamma   90.00
#
_symmetry.space_group_name_H-M   'P 1'
#
loop_
_entity.id
_entity.type
_entity.pdbx_description
1 polymer ?
#
loop_
_entity_poly.entity_id
_entity_poly.type
_entity_poly.pdbx_seq_one_letter_code
_entity_poly.pdbx_strand_id
1 'polypeptide(L)' 'MTDKRPSDLPTKWKRAPNGEMIAVKVVQSESETLEYDLLAAFRSNVRRLKRERRERAKDADIAA' A
#
# COMPACT_ATOMS: atom_id res chain seq x y z
N MET A 1 -12.26 21.47 15.72
CA MET A 1 -11.79 20.26 15.01
C MET A 1 -10.31 20.11 15.33
N THR A 2 -9.93 19.11 16.12
CA THR A 2 -8.52 18.85 16.43
C THR A 2 -7.88 18.14 15.25
N ASP A 3 -6.99 18.84 14.53
CA ASP A 3 -6.14 18.26 13.50
C ASP A 3 -5.25 17.17 14.11
N LYS A 4 -5.67 15.90 13.98
CA LYS A 4 -4.83 14.76 14.34
C LYS A 4 -3.81 14.58 13.25
N ARG A 5 -2.52 14.76 13.57
CA ARG A 5 -1.45 14.49 12.61
C ARG A 5 -1.37 12.99 12.37
N PRO A 6 -0.93 12.52 11.20
CA PRO A 6 -0.75 11.09 10.95
C PRO A 6 0.16 10.38 11.95
N SER A 7 1.05 11.09 12.65
CA SER A 7 1.88 10.58 13.76
C SER A 7 1.08 10.20 15.00
N ASP A 8 -0.06 10.84 15.20
CA ASP A 8 -0.86 10.77 16.43
C ASP A 8 -1.93 9.66 16.33
N LEU A 9 -1.95 8.93 15.20
CA LEU A 9 -2.89 7.85 14.95
C LEU A 9 -2.47 6.56 15.65
N PRO A 10 -3.44 5.80 16.21
CA PRO A 10 -3.18 4.49 16.78
C PRO A 10 -2.46 3.58 15.77
N THR A 11 -1.28 3.10 16.17
CA THR A 11 -0.45 2.21 15.35
C THR A 11 -0.53 0.80 15.92
N LYS A 12 -0.86 -0.19 15.08
CA LYS A 12 -0.87 -1.61 15.41
C LYS A 12 0.32 -2.29 14.74
N TRP A 13 1.12 -3.02 15.52
CA TRP A 13 2.15 -3.89 14.97
C TRP A 13 1.53 -5.19 14.45
N LYS A 14 1.85 -5.56 13.22
CA LYS A 14 1.40 -6.82 12.59
C LYS A 14 2.58 -7.55 11.97
N ARG A 15 2.51 -8.88 11.99
CA ARG A 15 3.47 -9.71 11.26
C ARG A 15 3.02 -9.87 9.81
N ALA A 16 3.87 -9.47 8.89
CA ALA A 16 3.65 -9.65 7.45
C ALA A 16 3.91 -11.12 7.04
N PRO A 17 3.43 -11.55 5.87
CA PRO A 17 3.60 -12.94 5.40
C PRO A 17 5.07 -13.37 5.23
N ASN A 18 5.99 -12.43 5.04
CA ASN A 18 7.43 -12.66 4.97
C ASN A 18 8.10 -12.76 6.37
N GLY A 19 7.33 -12.70 7.45
CA GLY A 19 7.81 -12.77 8.84
C GLY A 19 8.22 -11.42 9.45
N GLU A 20 8.27 -10.35 8.66
CA GLU A 20 8.64 -9.00 9.06
C GLU A 20 7.56 -8.33 9.94
N MET A 21 7.98 -7.51 10.91
CA MET A 21 7.06 -6.73 11.74
C MET A 21 6.79 -5.38 11.10
N ILE A 22 5.54 -5.13 10.70
CA ILE A 22 5.10 -3.89 10.09
C ILE A 22 4.22 -3.08 11.03
N ALA A 23 4.43 -1.77 11.08
CA ALA A 23 3.57 -0.84 11.80
C ALA A 23 2.41 -0.41 10.91
N VAL A 24 1.18 -0.72 11.31
CA VAL A 24 -0.05 -0.39 10.57
C VAL A 24 -0.77 0.74 11.29
N LYS A 25 -0.93 1.90 10.64
CA LYS A 25 -1.72 3.01 11.18
C LYS A 25 -3.20 2.78 10.91
N VAL A 26 -4.01 2.82 11.97
CA VAL A 26 -5.47 2.73 11.85
C VAL A 26 -6.00 4.14 11.66
N VAL A 27 -6.41 4.45 10.43
CA VAL A 27 -7.14 5.68 10.11
C VAL A 27 -8.62 5.39 10.31
N GLN A 28 -9.22 5.90 11.39
CA GLN A 28 -10.68 6.04 11.45
C GLN A 28 -11.04 7.26 10.62
N SER A 29 -11.82 7.06 9.56
CA SER A 29 -12.33 8.12 8.71
C SER A 29 -13.84 8.06 8.69
N GLU A 30 -14.48 9.23 8.73
CA GLU A 30 -15.92 9.38 8.53
C GLU A 30 -16.29 9.41 7.04
N SER A 31 -15.31 9.29 6.14
CA SER A 31 -15.55 9.24 4.70
C SER A 31 -16.19 7.92 4.30
N GLU A 32 -17.42 8.01 3.79
CA GLU A 32 -18.19 6.88 3.24
C GLU A 32 -17.49 6.18 2.07
N THR A 33 -16.55 6.85 1.39
CA THR A 33 -15.85 6.31 0.21
C THR A 33 -14.46 5.80 0.50
N LEU A 34 -13.91 6.00 1.71
CA LEU A 34 -12.50 5.71 2.01
C LEU A 34 -12.12 4.26 1.65
N GLU A 35 -12.96 3.28 1.96
CA GLU A 35 -12.67 1.87 1.65
C GLU A 35 -12.53 1.63 0.15
N TYR A 36 -13.42 2.22 -0.65
CA TYR A 36 -13.40 2.11 -2.10
C TYR A 36 -12.20 2.83 -2.70
N ASP A 37 -11.85 4.01 -2.16
CA ASP A 37 -10.70 4.79 -2.60
C ASP A 37 -9.38 4.06 -2.31
N LEU A 38 -9.26 3.47 -1.12
CA LEU A 38 -8.11 2.64 -0.74
C LEU A 38 -8.01 1.40 -1.62
N LEU A 39 -9.12 0.73 -1.91
CA LEU A 39 -9.15 -0.44 -2.78
C LEU A 39 -8.76 -0.08 -4.22
N ALA A 40 -9.24 1.05 -4.75
CA ALA A 40 -8.89 1.55 -6.07
C ALA A 40 -7.40 1.88 -6.16
N ALA A 41 -6.86 2.59 -5.17
CA ALA A 41 -5.43 2.91 -5.07
C ALA A 41 -4.57 1.64 -5.01
N PHE A 42 -4.96 0.65 -4.19
CA PHE A 42 -4.26 -0.62 -4.11
C PHE A 42 -4.24 -1.36 -5.46
N ARG A 43 -5.40 -1.46 -6.13
CA ARG A 43 -5.50 -2.09 -7.46
C ARG A 43 -4.63 -1.39 -8.50
N SER A 44 -4.59 -0.06 -8.49
CA SER A 44 -3.72 0.73 -9.37
C SER A 44 -2.24 0.42 -9.13
N ASN A 45 -1.82 0.41 -7.86
CA ASN A 45 -0.44 0.07 -7.47
C ASN A 45 -0.04 -1.35 -7.90
N VAL A 46 -0.93 -2.34 -7.74
CA VAL A 46 -0.68 -3.72 -8.19
C VAL A 46 -0.53 -3.78 -9.72
N ARG A 47 -1.37 -3.06 -10.47
CA ARG A 47 -1.25 -2.99 -11.94
C ARG A 47 0.08 -2.38 -12.37
N ARG A 48 0.49 -1.28 -11.74
CA ARG A 48 1.79 -0.63 -11.98
C ARG A 48 2.95 -1.59 -11.70
N LEU A 49 2.97 -2.24 -10.54
CA LEU A 49 4.02 -3.19 -10.17
C LEU A 49 4.11 -4.37 -11.13
N LYS A 50 2.97 -4.90 -11.59
CA LYS A 50 2.93 -5.97 -12.60
C LYS A 50 3.52 -5.52 -13.94
N ARG A 51 3.24 -4.28 -14.35
CA ARG A 51 3.80 -3.70 -15.59
C ARG A 51 5.31 -3.54 -15.47
N GLU A 52 5.80 -2.94 -14.39
CA GLU A 52 7.24 -2.77 -14.12
C GLU A 52 7.98 -4.12 -14.06
N ARG A 53 7.34 -5.15 -13.51
CA ARG A 53 7.92 -6.51 -13.50
C ARG A 53 8.03 -7.09 -14.91
N ARG A 54 7.03 -6.85 -15.77
CA ARG A 54 7.05 -7.30 -17.16
C ARG A 54 8.10 -6.56 -17.98
N GLU A 55 8.23 -5.25 -17.78
CA GLU A 55 9.26 -4.43 -18.44
C GLU A 55 10.65 -4.93 -18.07
N ARG A 56 10.94 -5.11 -16.77
CA ARG A 56 12.22 -5.69 -16.33
C ARG A 56 12.51 -7.09 -16.87
N ALA A 57 11.50 -7.93 -17.02
CA ALA A 57 11.68 -9.25 -17.62
C ALA A 57 12.05 -9.16 -19.11
N LYS A 58 11.45 -8.22 -19.85
CA LYS A 58 11.80 -7.97 -21.26
C LYS A 58 13.22 -7.42 -21.41
N ASP A 59 13.61 -6.49 -20.54
CA ASP A 59 14.96 -5.92 -20.56
C ASP A 59 16.02 -6.99 -20.26
N ALA A 60 15.71 -7.94 -19.36
CA ALA A 60 16.59 -9.08 -19.05
C ALA A 60 16.71 -10.07 -20.21
N ASP A 61 15.62 -10.34 -20.95
CA ASP A 61 15.66 -11.20 -22.15
C ASP A 61 16.40 -10.56 -23.33
N ILE A 62 16.44 -9.22 -23.43
CA ILE A 62 17.17 -8.49 -24.47
C ILE A 62 18.67 -8.41 -24.16
N ALA A 63 19.05 -8.44 -22.88
CA ALA A 63 20.44 -8.34 -22.43
C ALA A 63 21.18 -9.69 -22.35
N ALA A 64 20.49 -10.82 -22.55
CA ALA A 64 21.02 -12.18 -22.57
C ALA A 64 21.34 -12.66 -24.00
#